data_AF-A0A0S4PX57-F1
#
_entry.id   AF-A0A0S4PX57-F1
#
_cell.length_a   1.000
_cell.length_b   1.000
_cell.length_c   1.000
_cell.angle_alpha   90.00
_cell.angle_beta   90.00
_cell.angle_gamma   90.00
#
_symmetry.space_group_name_H-M   'P 1'
#
loop_
_entity.id
_entity.type
_entity.pdbx_description
1 polymer ?
#
loop_
_entity_poly.entity_id
_entity_poly.type
_entity_poly.pdbx_seq_one_letter_code
_entity_poly.pdbx_strand_id
1 'polypeptide(L)'
;MWGTRKKFLALGMLSSCFYGSLEALEFGSMGNTSAAMGGAGVALKHSAWGLYYNPALLSSDPRVKMGYSLGVGLEEHNLAKITKIDIKNMADTAERLVNTFASGSGANVGEITNVVKDALASVLTNPSGDVKQDLQDYLQQHPDGNYNDLIQSVLQQVQQSSALTPDQKNILGSIAGNIDYDHLDFSSSTGGGVGGLLQNITISKGGDKELDKAINDISAVKDIFQDNNLNAVSQNGVILQLSTKTMNEKLGSLGVALFTSLYSSMSVKADASRMRLIIDGGNGSYYELTDNGDSFSYKTSTQSDYNNYSLIASLDGNYHKLIATSFVLTELPVGYARTFYLKNGNLNIGLTGKLMNALSSQNEMFINKNIGKKELTNFASLDGAISSNNFGVDVGALYEIDLPEFRYLTFGLVAKNINSPTFESTFSNITLKPQYRAGIGYNSRFFNVAFDADLTPNDLIAFSNIRQQSQMVGGGVAFDLKAIDVRVGAMKDLRQDTGLILTGGLNVLGFLDVALQTSTKFTRVENIPIPQYLNLRVGGSFSF
;
A
#
# COMPACT_ATOMS: atom_id res chain seq x y z
N MET A 1 -59.26 39.27 4.18
CA MET A 1 -57.80 39.19 4.43
C MET A 1 -57.48 37.82 5.01
N TRP A 2 -57.27 36.83 4.13
CA TRP A 2 -56.65 35.53 4.42
C TRP A 2 -55.16 35.73 4.73
N GLY A 3 -54.42 34.93 5.49
CA GLY A 3 -54.68 33.65 6.13
C GLY A 3 -53.38 33.17 6.82
N THR A 4 -53.54 32.40 7.89
CA THR A 4 -52.54 31.68 8.70
C THR A 4 -51.62 30.69 7.96
N ARG A 5 -50.36 30.57 8.40
CA ARG A 5 -49.57 29.34 8.74
C ARG A 5 -48.07 29.70 8.87
N LYS A 6 -47.43 29.68 10.05
CA LYS A 6 -46.76 28.55 10.74
C LYS A 6 -45.68 27.81 9.91
N LYS A 7 -44.42 27.96 10.36
CA LYS A 7 -43.38 26.94 10.66
C LYS A 7 -42.09 26.88 9.81
N PHE A 8 -40.99 26.64 10.58
CA PHE A 8 -39.66 26.09 10.24
C PHE A 8 -38.75 27.00 9.38
N LEU A 9 -37.81 27.75 9.98
CA LEU A 9 -36.49 27.25 10.43
C LEU A 9 -35.90 26.29 9.38
N ALA A 10 -35.36 26.87 8.31
CA ALA A 10 -34.62 26.20 7.26
C ALA A 10 -33.25 25.75 7.81
N LEU A 11 -33.30 24.72 8.65
CA LEU A 11 -32.23 23.76 8.84
C LEU A 11 -32.35 22.79 7.65
N GLY A 12 -31.60 23.02 6.57
CA GLY A 12 -31.79 22.21 5.36
C GLY A 12 -31.14 22.73 4.09
N MET A 13 -29.86 23.09 4.15
CA MET A 13 -28.94 22.99 3.00
C MET A 13 -27.53 22.69 3.51
N LEU A 14 -27.48 21.63 4.31
CA LEU A 14 -26.28 20.91 4.74
C LEU A 14 -26.35 19.55 4.02
N SER A 15 -26.18 19.55 2.68
CA SER A 15 -25.94 18.35 1.85
C SER A 15 -26.00 18.70 0.37
N SER A 16 -24.92 19.27 -0.19
CA SER A 16 -24.56 19.11 -1.61
C SER A 16 -23.33 19.94 -1.98
N CYS A 17 -22.17 19.63 -1.39
CA CYS A 17 -20.84 19.84 -1.97
C CYS A 17 -19.82 19.02 -1.15
N PHE A 18 -20.08 17.72 -0.98
CA PHE A 18 -18.98 16.78 -0.73
C PHE A 18 -18.30 16.53 -2.08
N TYR A 19 -17.58 17.54 -2.58
CA TYR A 19 -16.43 17.25 -3.43
C TYR A 19 -15.42 16.58 -2.51
N GLY A 20 -15.10 15.32 -2.77
CA GLY A 20 -14.27 14.51 -1.87
C GLY A 20 -12.96 15.23 -1.56
N SER A 21 -12.72 15.50 -0.28
CA SER A 21 -11.44 16.02 0.19
C SER A 21 -10.44 14.88 0.35
N LEU A 22 -9.37 14.96 -0.44
CA LEU A 22 -8.04 14.39 -0.28
C LEU A 22 -7.43 14.61 1.10
N GLU A 23 -7.59 13.75 2.10
CA GLU A 23 -6.87 13.92 3.37
C GLU A 23 -5.45 13.37 3.19
N ALA A 24 -4.38 14.17 3.35
CA ALA A 24 -3.08 13.72 2.89
C ALA A 24 -1.83 14.38 3.50
N LEU A 25 -0.72 13.63 3.39
CA LEU A 25 0.67 13.80 3.81
C LEU A 25 1.04 13.03 5.09
N GLU A 26 2.04 12.16 4.94
CA GLU A 26 2.80 11.60 6.05
C GLU A 26 3.61 12.67 6.78
N PHE A 27 4.04 12.35 7.99
CA PHE A 27 5.01 13.19 8.70
C PHE A 27 6.40 12.91 8.13
N GLY A 28 6.77 13.71 7.13
CA GLY A 28 8.03 13.53 6.42
C GLY A 28 9.29 13.83 7.24
N SER A 29 10.43 13.77 6.55
CA SER A 29 11.74 14.03 7.14
C SER A 29 12.33 15.28 6.51
N MET A 30 12.90 16.18 7.32
CA MET A 30 13.62 17.34 6.82
C MET A 30 15.00 17.41 7.46
N GLY A 31 16.02 17.72 6.67
CA GLY A 31 17.38 17.70 7.18
C GLY A 31 17.98 16.31 7.31
N ASN A 32 19.31 16.30 7.31
CA ASN A 32 20.10 15.08 7.23
C ASN A 32 20.26 14.39 8.59
N THR A 33 20.36 15.16 9.68
CA THR A 33 20.49 14.62 11.06
C THR A 33 19.32 13.70 11.41
N SER A 34 18.09 14.21 11.29
CA SER A 34 16.90 13.44 11.64
C SER A 34 16.71 12.25 10.69
N ALA A 35 16.94 12.44 9.39
CA ALA A 35 16.87 11.36 8.41
C ALA A 35 17.82 10.20 8.75
N ALA A 36 19.05 10.50 9.16
CA ALA A 36 20.05 9.51 9.55
C ALA A 36 19.83 8.88 10.94
N MET A 37 18.89 9.42 11.72
CA MET A 37 18.55 8.96 13.07
C MET A 37 17.14 8.35 13.11
N GLY A 38 16.74 7.62 12.06
CA GLY A 38 15.42 6.98 12.00
C GLY A 38 14.25 7.98 11.97
N GLY A 39 14.44 9.15 11.37
CA GLY A 39 13.41 10.19 11.28
C GLY A 39 13.14 10.97 12.57
N ALA A 40 13.85 10.65 13.66
CA ALA A 40 13.66 11.29 14.96
C ALA A 40 14.23 12.72 14.97
N GLY A 41 13.44 13.67 15.48
CA GLY A 41 13.77 15.09 15.47
C GLY A 41 12.97 15.95 16.45
N VAL A 42 11.86 15.45 17.02
CA VAL A 42 10.93 16.23 17.87
C VAL A 42 11.55 16.62 19.22
N ALA A 43 12.56 15.87 19.67
CA ALA A 43 13.28 16.11 20.92
C ALA A 43 14.80 16.36 20.74
N LEU A 44 15.28 16.57 19.51
CA LEU A 44 16.70 16.80 19.20
C LEU A 44 17.08 18.29 19.27
N LYS A 45 17.71 18.69 20.38
CA LYS A 45 18.09 20.08 20.64
C LYS A 45 19.11 20.64 19.66
N HIS A 46 20.04 19.81 19.20
CA HIS A 46 21.16 20.26 18.36
C HIS A 46 20.82 20.36 16.87
N SER A 47 19.63 19.90 16.46
CA SER A 47 19.16 20.05 15.09
C SER A 47 18.88 21.51 14.74
N ALA A 48 19.17 21.91 13.49
CA ALA A 48 18.76 23.19 12.92
C ALA A 48 17.29 23.17 12.43
N TRP A 49 16.63 22.02 12.46
CA TRP A 49 15.31 21.79 11.84
C TRP A 49 14.15 21.89 12.83
N GLY A 50 14.35 22.60 13.95
CA GLY A 50 13.32 22.81 14.98
C GLY A 50 12.00 23.34 14.42
N LEU A 51 12.03 24.30 13.50
CA LEU A 51 10.81 24.85 12.89
C LEU A 51 9.99 23.81 12.10
N TYR A 52 10.64 22.77 11.57
CA TYR A 52 9.96 21.67 10.87
C TYR A 52 9.45 20.60 11.84
N TYR A 53 10.27 20.19 12.82
CA TYR A 53 9.93 19.07 13.70
C TYR A 53 9.13 19.46 14.93
N ASN A 54 9.54 20.51 15.64
CA ASN A 54 8.90 20.96 16.87
C ASN A 54 9.33 22.41 17.14
N PRO A 55 8.44 23.41 16.97
CA PRO A 55 8.82 24.81 17.11
C PRO A 55 9.37 25.16 18.49
N ALA A 56 9.06 24.39 19.54
CA ALA A 56 9.64 24.57 20.88
C ALA A 56 11.17 24.40 20.91
N LEU A 57 11.75 23.68 19.95
CA LEU A 57 13.20 23.50 19.85
C LEU A 57 13.94 24.82 19.56
N LEU A 58 13.25 25.83 19.00
CA LEU A 58 13.85 27.14 18.69
C LEU A 58 14.46 27.82 19.93
N SER A 59 13.84 27.65 21.11
CA SER A 59 14.34 28.23 22.36
C SER A 59 15.19 27.27 23.20
N SER A 60 15.33 26.01 22.79
CA SER A 60 16.07 24.99 23.56
C SER A 60 17.59 25.12 23.46
N ASP A 61 18.09 25.81 22.43
CA ASP A 61 19.50 25.97 22.13
C ASP A 61 19.81 27.46 21.86
N PRO A 62 20.69 28.12 22.64
CA PRO A 62 20.94 29.56 22.56
C PRO A 62 21.90 29.96 21.43
N ARG A 63 21.90 29.24 20.30
CA ARG A 63 22.80 29.42 19.17
C ARG A 63 22.06 29.81 17.92
N VAL A 64 22.70 30.60 17.06
CA VAL A 64 22.18 30.85 15.72
C VAL A 64 22.41 29.60 14.90
N LYS A 65 21.39 29.12 14.20
CA LYS A 65 21.50 27.92 13.36
C LYS A 65 21.05 28.19 11.94
N MET A 66 21.81 27.67 11.00
CA MET A 66 21.44 27.67 9.59
C MET A 66 21.49 26.25 9.06
N GLY A 67 20.55 25.88 8.20
CA GLY A 67 20.51 24.56 7.60
C GLY A 67 20.01 24.62 6.17
N TYR A 68 20.54 23.75 5.33
CA TYR A 68 19.96 23.45 4.02
C TYR A 68 19.95 21.94 3.81
N SER A 69 18.94 21.45 3.12
CA SER A 69 18.82 20.03 2.80
C SER A 69 18.06 19.86 1.51
N LEU A 70 18.58 18.99 0.66
CA LEU A 70 17.94 18.53 -0.56
C LEU A 70 17.76 17.02 -0.44
N GLY A 71 16.57 16.54 -0.76
CA GLY A 71 16.23 15.13 -0.57
C GLY A 71 15.35 14.59 -1.68
N VAL A 72 15.60 13.36 -2.08
CA VAL A 72 14.71 12.58 -2.95
C VAL A 72 14.48 11.22 -2.30
N GLY A 73 13.23 10.78 -2.34
CA GLY A 73 12.81 9.49 -1.84
C GLY A 73 11.80 8.83 -2.76
N LEU A 74 11.81 7.52 -2.72
CA LEU A 74 10.89 6.62 -3.41
C LEU A 74 10.35 5.64 -2.38
N GLU A 75 9.04 5.42 -2.43
CA GLU A 75 8.35 4.45 -1.60
C GLU A 75 7.37 3.66 -2.48
N GLU A 76 7.29 2.37 -2.25
CA GLU A 76 6.41 1.46 -2.96
C GLU A 76 5.70 0.54 -1.98
N HIS A 77 4.38 0.40 -2.16
CA HIS A 77 3.54 -0.51 -1.40
C HIS A 77 2.83 -1.50 -2.32
N ASN A 78 2.97 -2.79 -1.99
CA ASN A 78 2.36 -3.96 -2.64
C ASN A 78 2.61 -4.21 -4.14
N LEU A 79 3.21 -3.29 -4.91
CA LEU A 79 3.68 -3.52 -6.28
C LEU A 79 4.81 -4.56 -6.36
N ALA A 80 5.53 -4.83 -5.27
CA ALA A 80 6.50 -5.92 -5.17
C ALA A 80 6.00 -7.26 -5.73
N LYS A 81 4.72 -7.54 -5.47
CA LYS A 81 4.05 -8.78 -5.85
C LYS A 81 3.86 -8.89 -7.37
N ILE A 82 3.73 -7.77 -8.10
CA ILE A 82 3.62 -7.75 -9.58
C ILE A 82 4.80 -8.49 -10.22
N THR A 83 5.98 -8.33 -9.66
CA THR A 83 7.21 -8.91 -10.21
C THR A 83 7.28 -10.45 -10.09
N LYS A 84 6.42 -11.03 -9.24
CA LYS A 84 6.31 -12.48 -9.05
C LYS A 84 5.17 -13.10 -9.87
N ILE A 85 4.27 -12.27 -10.39
CA ILE A 85 3.12 -12.68 -11.18
C ILE A 85 3.62 -13.18 -12.54
N ASP A 86 3.31 -14.44 -12.85
CA ASP A 86 3.61 -15.03 -14.14
C ASP A 86 2.37 -14.93 -15.03
N ILE A 87 2.26 -13.79 -15.70
CA ILE A 87 1.15 -13.47 -16.59
C ILE A 87 1.03 -14.51 -17.71
N LYS A 88 2.17 -15.05 -18.18
CA LYS A 88 2.18 -16.10 -19.21
C LYS A 88 1.57 -17.38 -18.66
N ASN A 89 2.04 -17.86 -17.51
CA ASN A 89 1.49 -19.04 -16.85
C ASN A 89 0.00 -18.88 -16.53
N MET A 90 -0.44 -17.70 -16.09
CA MET A 90 -1.87 -17.41 -15.90
C MET A 90 -2.68 -17.56 -17.19
N ALA A 91 -2.21 -16.98 -18.29
CA ALA A 91 -2.87 -17.07 -19.59
C ALA A 91 -2.90 -18.51 -20.11
N ASP A 92 -1.76 -19.21 -20.06
CA ASP A 92 -1.64 -20.61 -20.47
C ASP A 92 -2.55 -21.51 -19.60
N THR A 93 -2.61 -21.27 -18.30
CA THR A 93 -3.48 -22.02 -17.37
C THR A 93 -4.94 -21.77 -17.67
N ALA A 94 -5.34 -20.53 -17.93
CA ALA A 94 -6.71 -20.20 -18.32
C ALA A 94 -7.10 -20.90 -19.63
N GLU A 95 -6.22 -20.89 -20.64
CA GLU A 95 -6.42 -21.60 -21.91
C GLU A 95 -6.50 -23.12 -21.71
N ARG A 96 -5.59 -23.69 -20.91
CA ARG A 96 -5.56 -25.11 -20.54
C ARG A 96 -6.85 -25.55 -19.85
N LEU A 97 -7.37 -24.75 -18.91
CA LEU A 97 -8.62 -25.02 -18.21
C LEU A 97 -9.84 -24.90 -19.15
N VAL A 98 -9.86 -23.88 -20.01
CA VAL A 98 -10.89 -23.72 -21.04
C VAL A 98 -10.87 -24.92 -21.99
N ASN A 99 -9.72 -25.32 -22.51
CA ASN A 99 -9.59 -26.46 -23.41
C ASN A 99 -9.98 -27.80 -22.75
N THR A 100 -9.87 -27.91 -21.43
CA THR A 100 -10.21 -29.15 -20.70
C THR A 100 -11.68 -29.22 -20.32
N PHE A 101 -12.23 -28.12 -19.83
CA PHE A 101 -13.55 -28.11 -19.20
C PHE A 101 -14.62 -27.34 -19.98
N ALA A 102 -14.25 -26.44 -20.90
CA ALA A 102 -15.23 -25.69 -21.65
C ALA A 102 -15.97 -26.56 -22.67
N SER A 103 -17.29 -26.37 -22.72
CA SER A 103 -18.22 -27.20 -23.47
C SER A 103 -18.27 -26.88 -24.97
N GLY A 104 -17.15 -26.48 -25.56
CA GLY A 104 -17.07 -26.27 -27.00
C GLY A 104 -17.23 -27.58 -27.76
N SER A 105 -18.46 -27.86 -28.20
CA SER A 105 -18.86 -29.03 -28.99
C SER A 105 -18.57 -30.40 -28.34
N GLY A 106 -19.19 -30.68 -27.18
CA GLY A 106 -19.58 -32.04 -26.74
C GLY A 106 -18.51 -33.12 -26.51
N ALA A 107 -17.25 -32.90 -26.91
CA ALA A 107 -16.23 -33.95 -26.98
C ALA A 107 -15.50 -34.16 -25.65
N ASN A 108 -15.18 -33.10 -24.90
CA ASN A 108 -14.32 -33.22 -23.72
C ASN A 108 -15.07 -33.67 -22.46
N VAL A 109 -16.24 -33.09 -22.15
CA VAL A 109 -17.06 -33.52 -21.00
C VAL A 109 -17.63 -34.93 -21.23
N GLY A 110 -17.95 -35.28 -22.48
CA GLY A 110 -18.33 -36.63 -22.86
C GLY A 110 -17.18 -37.62 -22.63
N GLU A 111 -15.98 -37.27 -23.04
CA GLU A 111 -14.81 -38.13 -22.80
C GLU A 111 -14.42 -38.22 -21.34
N ILE A 112 -14.47 -37.13 -20.57
CA ILE A 112 -14.28 -37.18 -19.11
C ILE A 112 -15.36 -38.05 -18.47
N THR A 113 -16.61 -37.99 -18.96
CA THR A 113 -17.67 -38.89 -18.51
C THR A 113 -17.31 -40.36 -18.76
N ASN A 114 -16.80 -40.69 -19.95
CA ASN A 114 -16.37 -42.05 -20.29
C ASN A 114 -15.21 -42.51 -19.40
N VAL A 115 -14.18 -41.66 -19.22
CA VAL A 115 -13.03 -41.93 -18.35
C VAL A 115 -13.47 -42.26 -16.93
N VAL A 116 -14.35 -41.45 -16.34
CA VAL A 116 -14.84 -41.68 -14.97
C VAL A 116 -15.74 -42.92 -14.92
N LYS A 117 -16.58 -43.13 -15.93
CA LYS A 117 -17.44 -44.32 -16.04
C LYS A 117 -16.62 -45.61 -16.09
N ASP A 118 -15.59 -45.66 -16.92
CA ASP A 118 -14.75 -46.84 -17.10
C ASP A 118 -13.90 -47.10 -15.85
N ALA A 119 -13.45 -46.04 -15.16
CA ALA A 119 -12.76 -46.16 -13.88
C ALA A 119 -13.67 -46.70 -12.77
N LEU A 120 -14.93 -46.24 -12.71
CA LEU A 120 -15.92 -46.76 -11.76
C LEU A 120 -16.26 -48.22 -12.05
N ALA A 121 -16.39 -48.58 -13.33
CA ALA A 121 -16.63 -49.96 -13.74
C ALA A 121 -15.49 -50.92 -13.35
N SER A 122 -14.25 -50.43 -13.19
CA SER A 122 -13.14 -51.26 -12.72
C SER A 122 -13.05 -51.42 -11.20
N VAL A 123 -13.66 -50.52 -10.42
CA VAL A 123 -13.59 -50.57 -8.94
C VAL A 123 -14.88 -51.03 -8.28
N LEU A 124 -16.03 -50.94 -8.97
CA LEU A 124 -17.32 -51.40 -8.47
C LEU A 124 -17.63 -52.83 -8.88
N THR A 125 -18.31 -53.57 -8.01
CA THR A 125 -18.73 -54.95 -8.29
C THR A 125 -19.93 -55.05 -9.22
N ASN A 126 -20.82 -54.05 -9.24
CA ASN A 126 -22.04 -54.02 -10.06
C ASN A 126 -22.32 -52.59 -10.55
N PRO A 127 -21.54 -52.05 -11.51
CA PRO A 127 -21.75 -50.70 -12.02
C PRO A 127 -23.07 -50.60 -12.78
N SER A 128 -23.86 -49.57 -12.48
CA SER A 128 -25.12 -49.25 -13.18
C SER A 128 -24.88 -48.63 -14.57
N GLY A 129 -23.68 -48.08 -14.79
CA GLY A 129 -23.32 -47.37 -16.01
C GLY A 129 -23.79 -45.91 -16.03
N ASP A 130 -24.44 -45.46 -14.95
CA ASP A 130 -24.73 -44.07 -14.63
C ASP A 130 -23.65 -43.55 -13.67
N VAL A 131 -22.84 -42.57 -14.13
CA VAL A 131 -21.68 -42.10 -13.37
C VAL A 131 -22.07 -41.46 -12.04
N LYS A 132 -23.23 -40.81 -11.97
CA LYS A 132 -23.69 -40.20 -10.72
C LYS A 132 -23.97 -41.27 -9.68
N GLN A 133 -24.78 -42.27 -10.06
CA GLN A 133 -25.15 -43.35 -9.16
C GLN A 133 -23.93 -44.16 -8.75
N ASP A 134 -23.10 -44.55 -9.71
CA ASP A 134 -21.91 -45.36 -9.47
C ASP A 134 -20.89 -44.64 -8.58
N LEU A 135 -20.67 -43.33 -8.79
CA LEU A 135 -19.79 -42.55 -7.92
C LEU A 135 -20.37 -42.41 -6.50
N GLN A 136 -21.68 -42.16 -6.37
CA GLN A 136 -22.32 -42.10 -5.05
C GLN A 136 -22.23 -43.42 -4.30
N ASP A 137 -22.43 -44.54 -4.99
CA ASP A 137 -22.32 -45.89 -4.42
C ASP A 137 -20.88 -46.18 -3.99
N TYR A 138 -19.88 -45.79 -4.80
CA TYR A 138 -18.47 -45.92 -4.47
C TYR A 138 -18.09 -45.12 -3.20
N LEU A 139 -18.50 -43.85 -3.14
CA LEU A 139 -18.21 -42.98 -1.99
C LEU A 139 -18.88 -43.50 -0.72
N GLN A 140 -20.11 -44.03 -0.80
CA GLN A 140 -20.79 -44.66 0.34
C GLN A 140 -20.09 -45.93 0.85
N GLN A 141 -19.43 -46.68 -0.04
CA GLN A 141 -18.65 -47.87 0.33
C GLN A 141 -17.30 -47.53 0.98
N HIS A 142 -16.83 -46.29 0.83
CA HIS A 142 -15.54 -45.80 1.37
C HIS A 142 -15.74 -44.60 2.32
N PRO A 143 -16.44 -44.79 3.46
CA PRO A 143 -16.67 -43.72 4.43
C PRO A 143 -15.41 -43.29 5.19
N ASP A 144 -14.29 -44.01 5.00
CA ASP A 144 -12.97 -43.71 5.53
C ASP A 144 -12.21 -42.64 4.73
N GLY A 145 -12.77 -42.19 3.59
CA GLY A 145 -12.18 -41.16 2.73
C GLY A 145 -11.02 -41.66 1.87
N ASN A 146 -10.79 -42.98 1.81
CA ASN A 146 -9.70 -43.56 1.03
C ASN A 146 -10.14 -43.88 -0.40
N TYR A 147 -9.90 -42.94 -1.31
CA TYR A 147 -10.31 -43.05 -2.72
C TYR A 147 -9.18 -43.45 -3.66
N ASN A 148 -8.07 -43.99 -3.13
CA ASN A 148 -6.87 -44.28 -3.92
C ASN A 148 -7.14 -45.21 -5.11
N ASP A 149 -7.98 -46.24 -4.94
CA ASP A 149 -8.27 -47.19 -6.00
C ASP A 149 -9.06 -46.56 -7.15
N LEU A 150 -10.03 -45.69 -6.83
CA LEU A 150 -10.74 -44.89 -7.83
C LEU A 150 -9.79 -43.89 -8.50
N ILE A 151 -8.96 -43.17 -7.73
CA ILE A 151 -8.00 -42.20 -8.27
C ILE A 151 -7.06 -42.90 -9.26
N GLN A 152 -6.45 -44.04 -8.89
CA GLN A 152 -5.57 -44.79 -9.77
C GLN A 152 -6.28 -45.27 -11.04
N SER A 153 -7.52 -45.72 -10.90
CA SER A 153 -8.34 -46.15 -12.04
C SER A 153 -8.65 -44.98 -12.98
N VAL A 154 -9.01 -43.81 -12.45
CA VAL A 154 -9.23 -42.58 -13.23
C VAL A 154 -7.94 -42.19 -13.95
N LEU A 155 -6.80 -42.15 -13.26
CA LEU A 155 -5.50 -41.84 -13.86
C LEU A 155 -5.16 -42.80 -15.00
N GLN A 156 -5.43 -44.09 -14.84
CA GLN A 156 -5.23 -45.09 -15.88
C GLN A 156 -6.12 -44.82 -17.11
N GLN A 157 -7.41 -44.56 -16.91
CA GLN A 157 -8.34 -44.27 -18.00
C GLN A 157 -8.03 -42.96 -18.73
N VAL A 158 -7.60 -41.91 -17.99
CA VAL A 158 -7.11 -40.66 -18.58
C VAL A 158 -5.94 -40.94 -19.55
N GLN A 159 -4.99 -41.79 -19.15
CA GLN A 159 -3.84 -42.11 -20.01
C GLN A 159 -4.24 -42.95 -21.24
N GLN A 160 -5.23 -43.84 -21.11
CA GLN A 160 -5.70 -44.71 -22.18
C GLN A 160 -6.59 -44.02 -23.21
N SER A 161 -7.27 -42.92 -22.84
CA SER A 161 -8.12 -42.18 -23.77
C SER A 161 -7.32 -41.67 -24.98
N SER A 162 -7.78 -41.98 -26.19
CA SER A 162 -7.22 -41.41 -27.43
C SER A 162 -7.83 -40.06 -27.81
N ALA A 163 -8.94 -39.67 -27.16
CA ALA A 163 -9.65 -38.43 -27.44
C ALA A 163 -9.12 -37.25 -26.60
N LEU A 164 -8.51 -37.52 -25.45
CA LEU A 164 -7.85 -36.48 -24.64
C LEU A 164 -6.50 -36.06 -25.24
N THR A 165 -6.29 -34.75 -25.36
CA THR A 165 -5.00 -34.16 -25.73
C THR A 165 -3.98 -34.35 -24.60
N PRO A 166 -2.66 -34.25 -24.89
CA PRO A 166 -1.65 -34.30 -23.85
C PRO A 166 -1.87 -33.31 -22.70
N ASP A 167 -2.31 -32.08 -23.01
CA ASP A 167 -2.56 -31.06 -21.99
C ASP A 167 -3.77 -31.37 -21.10
N GLN A 168 -4.83 -31.92 -21.70
CA GLN A 168 -6.00 -32.40 -20.97
C GLN A 168 -5.63 -33.57 -20.05
N LYS A 169 -4.84 -34.53 -20.54
CA LYS A 169 -4.33 -35.65 -19.73
C LYS A 169 -3.48 -35.16 -18.57
N ASN A 170 -2.63 -34.16 -18.80
CA ASN A 170 -1.79 -33.58 -17.77
C ASN A 170 -2.62 -32.91 -16.67
N ILE A 171 -3.60 -32.07 -17.01
CA ILE A 171 -4.48 -31.43 -16.01
C ILE A 171 -5.29 -32.47 -15.25
N LEU A 172 -5.99 -33.36 -15.96
CA LEU A 172 -6.84 -34.37 -15.30
C LEU A 172 -5.99 -35.29 -14.42
N GLY A 173 -4.78 -35.63 -14.87
CA GLY A 173 -3.82 -36.42 -14.11
C GLY A 173 -3.29 -35.70 -12.86
N SER A 174 -3.08 -34.37 -12.94
CA SER A 174 -2.54 -33.59 -11.84
C SER A 174 -3.59 -33.23 -10.78
N ILE A 175 -4.85 -33.06 -11.18
CA ILE A 175 -5.92 -32.69 -10.25
C ILE A 175 -6.65 -33.88 -9.64
N ALA A 176 -6.73 -35.05 -10.30
CA ALA A 176 -7.58 -36.16 -9.86
C ALA A 176 -7.31 -36.55 -8.39
N GLY A 177 -6.05 -36.73 -8.01
CA GLY A 177 -5.69 -37.08 -6.63
C GLY A 177 -5.90 -35.98 -5.58
N ASN A 178 -6.25 -34.76 -6.00
CA ASN A 178 -6.40 -33.59 -5.14
C ASN A 178 -7.85 -33.08 -5.07
N ILE A 179 -8.78 -33.73 -5.77
CA ILE A 179 -10.21 -33.42 -5.69
C ILE A 179 -10.72 -33.75 -4.29
N ASP A 180 -11.52 -32.84 -3.72
CA ASP A 180 -12.29 -33.09 -2.51
C ASP A 180 -13.51 -33.97 -2.82
N TYR A 181 -13.27 -35.29 -2.83
CA TYR A 181 -14.28 -36.29 -3.18
C TYR A 181 -15.43 -36.38 -2.15
N ASP A 182 -15.18 -36.02 -0.89
CA ASP A 182 -16.19 -36.01 0.19
C ASP A 182 -17.28 -34.95 -0.04
N HIS A 183 -16.94 -33.85 -0.72
CA HIS A 183 -17.81 -32.68 -0.90
C HIS A 183 -18.25 -32.45 -2.35
N LEU A 184 -18.26 -33.50 -3.18
CA LEU A 184 -18.74 -33.40 -4.55
C LEU A 184 -20.23 -33.04 -4.60
N ASP A 185 -20.58 -32.08 -5.46
CA ASP A 185 -21.96 -31.63 -5.65
C ASP A 185 -22.66 -32.42 -6.77
N PHE A 186 -23.63 -33.24 -6.38
CA PHE A 186 -24.43 -34.04 -7.30
C PHE A 186 -25.77 -33.40 -7.69
N SER A 187 -26.09 -32.21 -7.17
CA SER A 187 -27.42 -31.58 -7.25
C SER A 187 -27.87 -31.26 -8.67
N SER A 188 -26.94 -30.98 -9.57
CA SER A 188 -27.18 -30.55 -10.95
C SER A 188 -26.86 -31.62 -12.01
N SER A 189 -26.43 -32.81 -11.59
CA SER A 189 -26.14 -33.92 -12.52
C SER A 189 -27.42 -34.47 -13.13
N THR A 190 -27.57 -34.26 -14.44
CA THR A 190 -28.70 -34.75 -15.26
C THR A 190 -28.15 -35.70 -16.33
N GLY A 191 -28.76 -36.87 -16.50
CA GLY A 191 -28.44 -37.79 -17.60
C GLY A 191 -27.20 -38.68 -17.41
N GLY A 192 -26.85 -39.06 -16.18
CA GLY A 192 -25.87 -40.11 -15.90
C GLY A 192 -24.41 -39.83 -16.25
N GLY A 193 -24.05 -38.56 -16.49
CA GLY A 193 -22.68 -38.13 -16.76
C GLY A 193 -22.07 -37.20 -15.71
N VAL A 194 -20.83 -36.75 -15.92
CA VAL A 194 -20.11 -35.90 -14.95
C VAL A 194 -20.46 -34.41 -15.03
N GLY A 195 -21.31 -34.01 -15.98
CA GLY A 195 -21.57 -32.59 -16.27
C GLY A 195 -22.12 -31.77 -15.09
N GLY A 196 -22.80 -32.40 -14.13
CA GLY A 196 -23.22 -31.74 -12.89
C GLY A 196 -22.10 -31.62 -11.85
N LEU A 197 -21.24 -32.64 -11.76
CA LEU A 197 -20.11 -32.68 -10.83
C LEU A 197 -19.07 -31.62 -11.19
N LEU A 198 -18.80 -31.43 -12.48
CA LEU A 198 -17.88 -30.40 -12.98
C LEU A 198 -18.39 -28.96 -12.73
N GLN A 199 -19.62 -28.76 -12.22
CA GLN A 199 -20.15 -27.42 -11.95
C GLN A 199 -19.61 -26.81 -10.67
N ASN A 200 -19.10 -27.62 -9.76
CA ASN A 200 -18.49 -27.14 -8.52
C ASN A 200 -17.54 -28.21 -7.97
N ILE A 201 -16.24 -28.03 -8.18
CA ILE A 201 -15.20 -28.93 -7.67
C ILE A 201 -14.20 -28.11 -6.88
N THR A 202 -13.85 -28.59 -5.68
CA THR A 202 -12.73 -28.07 -4.90
C THR A 202 -11.52 -28.97 -5.09
N ILE A 203 -10.37 -28.38 -5.37
CA ILE A 203 -9.11 -29.07 -5.65
C ILE A 203 -8.07 -28.53 -4.68
N SER A 204 -7.47 -29.40 -3.88
CA SER A 204 -6.35 -29.06 -3.00
C SER A 204 -5.12 -28.68 -3.82
N LYS A 205 -4.40 -27.65 -3.37
CA LYS A 205 -3.13 -27.26 -4.00
C LYS A 205 -2.07 -28.35 -3.74
N GLY A 206 -1.13 -28.49 -4.67
CA GLY A 206 -0.04 -29.46 -4.62
C GLY A 206 -0.04 -30.46 -5.78
N GLY A 207 -1.14 -30.55 -6.52
CA GLY A 207 -1.28 -31.42 -7.69
C GLY A 207 -0.57 -30.93 -8.94
N ASP A 208 -0.69 -29.63 -9.23
CA ASP A 208 -0.14 -28.99 -10.42
C ASP A 208 0.49 -27.65 -10.04
N LYS A 209 1.82 -27.59 -10.05
CA LYS A 209 2.57 -26.39 -9.64
C LYS A 209 2.26 -25.18 -10.52
N GLU A 210 1.95 -25.39 -11.80
CA GLU A 210 1.65 -24.30 -12.73
C GLU A 210 0.25 -23.74 -12.46
N LEU A 211 -0.74 -24.62 -12.26
CA LEU A 211 -2.09 -24.22 -11.87
C LEU A 211 -2.11 -23.54 -10.51
N ASP A 212 -1.45 -24.12 -9.50
CA ASP A 212 -1.33 -23.53 -8.16
C ASP A 212 -0.72 -22.14 -8.24
N LYS A 213 0.35 -21.99 -9.04
CA LYS A 213 1.00 -20.69 -9.24
C LYS A 213 0.06 -19.70 -9.91
N ALA A 214 -0.67 -20.11 -10.96
CA ALA A 214 -1.60 -19.24 -11.65
C ALA A 214 -2.71 -18.73 -10.70
N ILE A 215 -3.34 -19.63 -9.93
CA ILE A 215 -4.37 -19.25 -8.96
C ILE A 215 -3.83 -18.28 -7.91
N ASN A 216 -2.63 -18.55 -7.36
CA ASN A 216 -1.98 -17.64 -6.41
C ASN A 216 -1.66 -16.29 -7.04
N ASP A 217 -1.18 -16.27 -8.29
CA ASP A 217 -0.86 -15.05 -9.02
C ASP A 217 -2.11 -14.20 -9.29
N ILE A 218 -3.25 -14.83 -9.60
CA ILE A 218 -4.55 -14.16 -9.78
C ILE A 218 -5.01 -13.50 -8.47
N SER A 219 -4.94 -14.22 -7.35
CA SER A 219 -5.22 -13.66 -6.03
C SER A 219 -4.30 -12.48 -5.72
N ALA A 220 -3.01 -12.61 -6.05
CA ALA A 220 -2.05 -11.53 -5.87
C ALA A 220 -2.40 -10.29 -6.73
N VAL A 221 -2.81 -10.44 -8.00
CA VAL A 221 -3.27 -9.32 -8.84
C VAL A 221 -4.44 -8.60 -8.17
N LYS A 222 -5.41 -9.34 -7.64
CA LYS A 222 -6.56 -8.77 -6.95
C LYS A 222 -6.16 -7.95 -5.73
N ASP A 223 -5.29 -8.50 -4.88
CA ASP A 223 -4.79 -7.80 -3.70
C ASP A 223 -4.05 -6.51 -4.08
N ILE A 224 -3.18 -6.58 -5.09
CA ILE A 224 -2.41 -5.43 -5.58
C ILE A 224 -3.37 -4.35 -6.07
N PHE A 225 -4.37 -4.67 -6.88
CA PHE A 225 -5.27 -3.68 -7.46
C PHE A 225 -6.13 -2.96 -6.42
N GLN A 226 -6.32 -3.54 -5.24
CA GLN A 226 -7.10 -2.95 -4.15
C GLN A 226 -6.24 -2.12 -3.18
N ASP A 227 -4.98 -2.52 -3.00
CA ASP A 227 -4.05 -1.97 -2.02
C ASP A 227 -2.67 -1.80 -2.65
N ASN A 228 -2.41 -0.65 -3.30
CA ASN A 228 -1.12 -0.31 -3.91
C ASN A 228 -0.88 1.18 -3.94
N ASN A 229 0.40 1.56 -3.86
CA ASN A 229 0.85 2.89 -4.22
C ASN A 229 2.33 2.87 -4.64
N LEU A 230 2.71 3.85 -5.45
CA LEU A 230 4.09 4.22 -5.72
C LEU A 230 4.21 5.71 -5.47
N ASN A 231 5.01 6.09 -4.48
CA ASN A 231 5.22 7.47 -4.09
C ASN A 231 6.65 7.90 -4.41
N ALA A 232 6.79 9.10 -4.95
CA ALA A 232 8.06 9.81 -5.04
C ALA A 232 7.94 11.11 -4.25
N VAL A 233 8.85 11.31 -3.30
CA VAL A 233 8.83 12.45 -2.39
C VAL A 233 10.16 13.17 -2.47
N SER A 234 10.12 14.48 -2.65
CA SER A 234 11.29 15.33 -2.49
C SER A 234 10.96 16.40 -1.46
N GLN A 235 11.77 16.53 -0.42
CA GLN A 235 11.57 17.51 0.65
C GLN A 235 12.85 18.30 0.81
N ASN A 236 12.77 19.57 0.43
CA ASN A 236 13.90 20.45 0.35
C ASN A 236 13.65 21.67 1.23
N GLY A 237 14.70 22.23 1.80
CA GLY A 237 14.54 23.39 2.66
C GLY A 237 15.81 24.15 2.93
N VAL A 238 15.62 25.43 3.26
CA VAL A 238 16.62 26.29 3.91
C VAL A 238 16.01 26.91 5.15
N ILE A 239 16.76 26.97 6.24
CA ILE A 239 16.29 27.46 7.53
C ILE A 239 17.31 28.37 8.20
N LEU A 240 16.82 29.41 8.86
CA LEU A 240 17.57 30.27 9.75
C LEU A 240 16.83 30.35 11.10
N GLN A 241 17.53 29.97 12.17
CA GLN A 241 17.07 30.09 13.54
C GLN A 241 17.92 31.15 14.25
N LEU A 242 17.24 32.15 14.80
CA LEU A 242 17.83 33.26 15.54
C LEU A 242 17.54 33.06 17.02
N SER A 243 18.57 32.62 17.73
CA SER A 243 18.54 32.38 19.16
C SER A 243 19.85 32.85 19.78
N THR A 244 19.75 33.41 20.98
CA THR A 244 20.89 33.82 21.83
C THR A 244 20.52 33.56 23.28
N LYS A 245 21.50 33.53 24.19
CA LYS A 245 21.21 33.41 25.64
C LYS A 245 20.21 34.48 26.11
N THR A 246 20.42 35.74 25.71
CA THR A 246 19.54 36.86 26.03
C THR A 246 18.13 36.68 25.45
N MET A 247 18.03 36.18 24.21
CA MET A 247 16.74 35.91 23.58
C MET A 247 16.00 34.80 24.32
N ASN A 248 16.63 33.64 24.54
CA ASN A 248 16.02 32.53 25.28
C ASN A 248 15.51 32.93 26.67
N GLU A 249 16.26 33.77 27.40
CA GLU A 249 15.91 34.18 28.76
C GLU A 249 14.81 35.25 28.83
N LYS A 250 14.78 36.20 27.88
CA LYS A 250 13.98 37.43 28.04
C LYS A 250 12.97 37.72 26.93
N LEU A 251 13.27 37.36 25.69
CA LEU A 251 12.51 37.81 24.51
C LEU A 251 11.78 36.67 23.78
N GLY A 252 12.35 35.46 23.83
CA GLY A 252 12.01 34.33 22.98
C GLY A 252 12.85 34.28 21.70
N SER A 253 12.89 33.11 21.08
CA SER A 253 13.69 32.79 19.91
C SER A 253 12.84 32.71 18.65
N LEU A 254 13.43 33.07 17.52
CA LEU A 254 12.73 33.20 16.25
C LEU A 254 13.31 32.23 15.22
N GLY A 255 12.48 31.78 14.29
CA GLY A 255 12.91 30.98 13.15
C GLY A 255 12.16 31.39 11.89
N VAL A 256 12.86 31.37 10.76
CA VAL A 256 12.27 31.48 9.43
C VAL A 256 12.86 30.40 8.54
N ALA A 257 12.04 29.81 7.69
CA ALA A 257 12.52 28.86 6.69
C ALA A 257 11.76 29.03 5.38
N LEU A 258 12.30 28.42 4.32
CA LEU A 258 11.61 28.18 3.07
C LEU A 258 11.71 26.67 2.81
N PHE A 259 10.57 26.00 2.76
CA PHE A 259 10.47 24.59 2.43
C PHE A 259 9.76 24.42 1.09
N THR A 260 10.29 23.54 0.24
CA THR A 260 9.66 23.15 -1.02
C THR A 260 9.65 21.65 -1.10
N SER A 261 8.45 21.09 -1.08
CA SER A 261 8.22 19.65 -1.11
C SER A 261 7.46 19.27 -2.37
N LEU A 262 7.90 18.22 -3.06
CA LEU A 262 7.16 17.55 -4.13
C LEU A 262 6.68 16.21 -3.59
N TYR A 263 5.39 15.93 -3.75
CA TYR A 263 4.78 14.64 -3.51
C TYR A 263 4.15 14.18 -4.81
N SER A 264 4.65 13.09 -5.37
CA SER A 264 4.09 12.43 -6.53
C SER A 264 3.64 11.04 -6.12
N SER A 265 2.46 10.63 -6.57
CA SER A 265 1.88 9.32 -6.26
C SER A 265 1.19 8.73 -7.45
N MET A 266 1.30 7.41 -7.60
CA MET A 266 0.55 6.61 -8.54
C MET A 266 -0.14 5.48 -7.79
N SER A 267 -1.41 5.23 -8.09
CA SER A 267 -2.19 4.16 -7.46
C SER A 267 -3.31 3.67 -8.39
N VAL A 268 -3.70 2.41 -8.22
CA VAL A 268 -4.85 1.81 -8.92
C VAL A 268 -6.10 1.92 -8.05
N LYS A 269 -7.18 2.43 -8.64
CA LYS A 269 -8.54 2.38 -8.12
C LYS A 269 -9.37 1.41 -8.96
N ALA A 270 -9.55 0.20 -8.45
CA ALA A 270 -10.31 -0.84 -9.11
C ALA A 270 -11.81 -0.79 -8.76
N ASP A 271 -12.68 -1.25 -9.66
CA ASP A 271 -14.03 -1.63 -9.27
C ASP A 271 -13.98 -2.97 -8.54
N ALA A 272 -14.16 -2.95 -7.21
CA ALA A 272 -14.06 -4.14 -6.37
C ALA A 272 -15.10 -5.22 -6.71
N SER A 273 -16.22 -4.85 -7.34
CA SER A 273 -17.23 -5.82 -7.79
C SER A 273 -16.80 -6.60 -9.04
N ARG A 274 -15.81 -6.09 -9.79
CA ARG A 274 -15.33 -6.62 -11.07
C ARG A 274 -13.94 -7.25 -10.97
N MET A 275 -13.68 -7.94 -9.86
CA MET A 275 -12.38 -8.56 -9.56
C MET A 275 -12.44 -10.09 -9.48
N ARG A 276 -13.56 -10.72 -9.86
CA ARG A 276 -13.69 -12.19 -9.87
C ARG A 276 -12.98 -12.72 -11.10
N LEU A 277 -12.28 -13.85 -10.96
CA LEU A 277 -11.71 -14.52 -12.12
C LEU A 277 -12.76 -15.43 -12.76
N ILE A 278 -13.48 -14.87 -13.74
CA ILE A 278 -14.45 -15.61 -14.53
C ILE A 278 -13.93 -15.64 -15.96
N ILE A 279 -13.75 -16.83 -16.50
CA ILE A 279 -13.21 -17.10 -17.83
C ILE A 279 -14.36 -17.45 -18.77
N ASP A 280 -14.34 -16.90 -19.98
CA ASP A 280 -15.22 -17.31 -21.09
C ASP A 280 -14.63 -18.57 -21.74
N GLY A 281 -15.32 -19.69 -21.61
CA GLY A 281 -14.95 -20.96 -22.22
C GLY A 281 -15.38 -21.10 -23.68
N GLY A 282 -16.07 -20.10 -24.24
CA GLY A 282 -16.70 -20.17 -25.54
C GLY A 282 -18.00 -20.98 -25.55
N ASN A 283 -18.77 -20.84 -26.63
CA ASN A 283 -20.05 -21.52 -26.83
C ASN A 283 -21.08 -21.31 -25.68
N GLY A 284 -20.99 -20.16 -24.99
CA GLY A 284 -21.93 -19.78 -23.94
C GLY A 284 -21.61 -20.34 -22.54
N SER A 285 -20.47 -20.99 -22.35
CA SER A 285 -20.05 -21.54 -21.06
C SER A 285 -19.02 -20.65 -20.38
N TYR A 286 -19.19 -20.46 -19.07
CA TYR A 286 -18.36 -19.59 -18.25
C TYR A 286 -17.97 -20.31 -16.98
N TYR A 287 -16.78 -20.00 -16.47
CA TYR A 287 -16.26 -20.69 -15.30
C TYR A 287 -15.51 -19.73 -14.39
N GLU A 288 -15.74 -19.87 -13.10
CA GLU A 288 -15.08 -19.10 -12.06
C GLU A 288 -14.03 -19.94 -11.34
N LEU A 289 -12.88 -19.33 -11.13
CA LEU A 289 -11.82 -19.85 -10.28
C LEU A 289 -11.76 -19.03 -8.99
N THR A 290 -11.90 -19.72 -7.86
CA THR A 290 -11.84 -19.09 -6.53
C THR A 290 -10.70 -19.70 -5.74
N ASP A 291 -9.78 -18.86 -5.25
CA ASP A 291 -8.74 -19.28 -4.32
C ASP A 291 -9.28 -19.33 -2.89
N ASN A 292 -9.13 -20.48 -2.22
CA ASN A 292 -9.58 -20.73 -0.85
C ASN A 292 -8.40 -20.87 0.12
N GLY A 293 -7.17 -20.51 -0.27
CA GLY A 293 -5.97 -20.68 0.54
C GLY A 293 -5.21 -21.95 0.17
N ASP A 294 -5.47 -23.06 0.86
CA ASP A 294 -4.79 -24.35 0.58
C ASP A 294 -5.44 -25.14 -0.57
N SER A 295 -6.58 -24.66 -1.08
CA SER A 295 -7.32 -25.25 -2.20
C SER A 295 -7.86 -24.15 -3.12
N PHE A 296 -8.40 -24.55 -4.27
CA PHE A 296 -9.16 -23.66 -5.15
C PHE A 296 -10.43 -24.36 -5.63
N SER A 297 -11.47 -23.58 -5.92
CA SER A 297 -12.73 -24.07 -6.48
C SER A 297 -12.86 -23.68 -7.94
N TYR A 298 -13.25 -24.65 -8.76
CA TYR A 298 -13.69 -24.47 -10.12
C TYR A 298 -15.22 -24.57 -10.18
N LYS A 299 -15.88 -23.51 -10.60
CA LYS A 299 -17.34 -23.42 -10.59
C LYS A 299 -17.90 -22.95 -11.93
N THR A 300 -18.97 -23.57 -12.42
CA THR A 300 -19.72 -23.01 -13.56
C THR A 300 -20.30 -21.65 -13.19
N SER A 301 -20.16 -20.71 -14.10
CA SER A 301 -20.63 -19.34 -14.00
C SER A 301 -21.59 -19.02 -15.15
N THR A 302 -22.09 -17.80 -15.19
CA THR A 302 -23.01 -17.34 -16.22
C THR A 302 -22.41 -16.23 -17.06
N GLN A 303 -22.93 -16.02 -18.26
CA GLN A 303 -22.59 -14.86 -19.08
C GLN A 303 -22.86 -13.54 -18.34
N SER A 304 -23.93 -13.50 -17.54
CA SER A 304 -24.27 -12.35 -16.71
C SER A 304 -23.19 -12.08 -15.67
N ASP A 305 -22.74 -13.11 -14.96
CA ASP A 305 -21.69 -12.97 -13.95
C ASP A 305 -20.35 -12.58 -14.57
N TYR A 306 -19.99 -13.18 -15.72
CA TYR A 306 -18.81 -12.79 -16.48
C TYR A 306 -18.86 -11.30 -16.84
N ASN A 307 -19.94 -10.84 -17.45
CA ASN A 307 -20.09 -9.46 -17.88
C ASN A 307 -20.16 -8.46 -16.72
N ASN A 308 -20.65 -8.86 -15.54
CA ASN A 308 -20.87 -7.96 -14.41
C ASN A 308 -19.75 -7.98 -13.36
N TYR A 309 -19.01 -9.08 -13.24
CA TYR A 309 -18.07 -9.26 -12.14
C TYR A 309 -16.67 -9.78 -12.55
N SER A 310 -16.46 -10.15 -13.82
CA SER A 310 -15.15 -10.64 -14.28
C SER A 310 -14.11 -9.53 -14.37
N LEU A 311 -12.90 -9.80 -13.86
CA LEU A 311 -11.70 -8.99 -14.09
C LEU A 311 -11.27 -9.00 -15.57
N ILE A 312 -11.53 -10.08 -16.30
CA ILE A 312 -11.13 -10.18 -17.71
C ILE A 312 -12.08 -9.34 -18.57
N ALA A 313 -13.39 -9.47 -18.33
CA ALA A 313 -14.40 -8.70 -19.06
C ALA A 313 -14.33 -7.21 -18.74
N SER A 314 -13.91 -6.83 -17.52
CA SER A 314 -13.79 -5.43 -17.15
C SER A 314 -12.69 -4.69 -17.92
N LEU A 315 -11.70 -5.39 -18.48
CA LEU A 315 -10.67 -4.78 -19.32
C LEU A 315 -11.20 -4.30 -20.70
N ASP A 316 -12.41 -4.72 -21.10
CA ASP A 316 -13.08 -4.20 -22.29
C ASP A 316 -13.89 -2.91 -22.01
N GLY A 317 -13.98 -2.50 -20.73
CA GLY A 317 -14.68 -1.30 -20.31
C GLY A 317 -13.80 -0.34 -19.50
N ASN A 318 -14.46 0.64 -18.89
CA ASN A 318 -13.84 1.72 -18.14
C ASN A 318 -14.10 1.57 -16.63
N TYR A 319 -13.69 0.43 -16.05
CA TYR A 319 -14.01 0.07 -14.66
C TYR A 319 -12.85 0.24 -13.67
N HIS A 320 -11.62 0.01 -14.12
CA HIS A 320 -10.43 0.18 -13.30
C HIS A 320 -9.68 1.44 -13.75
N LYS A 321 -9.17 2.23 -12.80
CA LYS A 321 -8.45 3.47 -13.08
C LYS A 321 -7.06 3.42 -12.48
N LEU A 322 -6.08 3.90 -13.24
CA LEU A 322 -4.80 4.35 -12.71
C LEU A 322 -4.92 5.85 -12.43
N ILE A 323 -4.50 6.28 -11.24
CA ILE A 323 -4.56 7.68 -10.82
C ILE A 323 -3.14 8.14 -10.47
N ALA A 324 -2.70 9.22 -11.10
CA ALA A 324 -1.47 9.93 -10.76
C ALA A 324 -1.80 11.26 -10.10
N THR A 325 -1.11 11.59 -9.02
CA THR A 325 -1.20 12.87 -8.32
C THR A 325 0.18 13.47 -8.21
N SER A 326 0.31 14.74 -8.55
CA SER A 326 1.51 15.55 -8.29
C SER A 326 1.11 16.75 -7.46
N PHE A 327 1.78 16.96 -6.33
CA PHE A 327 1.50 18.00 -5.36
C PHE A 327 2.81 18.65 -4.93
N VAL A 328 3.05 19.87 -5.39
CA VAL A 328 4.20 20.69 -4.99
C VAL A 328 3.73 21.68 -3.93
N LEU A 329 4.28 21.58 -2.72
CA LEU A 329 3.96 22.44 -1.59
C LEU A 329 5.17 23.31 -1.24
N THR A 330 5.00 24.62 -1.31
CA THR A 330 5.96 25.59 -0.81
C THR A 330 5.45 26.21 0.48
N GLU A 331 6.25 26.13 1.54
CA GLU A 331 5.95 26.67 2.87
C GLU A 331 6.98 27.75 3.24
N LEU A 332 6.49 28.91 3.68
CA LEU A 332 7.29 29.95 4.34
C LEU A 332 6.87 30.02 5.82
N PRO A 333 7.41 29.16 6.69
CA PRO A 333 7.17 29.20 8.12
C PRO A 333 7.91 30.35 8.82
N VAL A 334 7.22 31.00 9.76
CA VAL A 334 7.79 31.92 10.75
C VAL A 334 7.38 31.43 12.13
N GLY A 335 8.38 31.12 12.97
CA GLY A 335 8.18 30.54 14.28
C GLY A 335 8.72 31.41 15.41
N TYR A 336 8.10 31.26 16.56
CA TYR A 336 8.52 31.85 17.82
C TYR A 336 8.46 30.78 18.92
N ALA A 337 9.45 30.77 19.80
CA ALA A 337 9.43 29.92 20.99
C ALA A 337 9.98 30.62 22.22
N ARG A 338 9.56 30.15 23.39
CA ARG A 338 10.00 30.67 24.68
C ARG A 338 10.22 29.55 25.68
N THR A 339 11.28 29.71 26.47
CA THR A 339 11.60 28.84 27.60
C THR A 339 11.00 29.38 28.89
N PHE A 340 10.37 28.50 29.66
CA PHE A 340 9.88 28.71 31.02
C PHE A 340 10.73 27.86 31.95
N TYR A 341 11.52 28.53 32.79
CA TYR A 341 12.42 27.89 33.74
C TYR A 341 11.64 27.43 34.98
N LEU A 342 11.63 26.13 35.25
CA LEU A 342 10.97 25.50 36.39
C LEU A 342 12.03 24.95 37.37
N LYS A 343 11.61 24.60 38.58
CA LYS A 343 12.54 24.14 39.65
C LYS A 343 13.37 22.92 39.25
N ASN A 344 12.78 21.99 38.49
CA ASN A 344 13.38 20.69 38.16
C ASN A 344 13.56 20.47 36.64
N GLY A 345 13.45 21.53 35.84
CA GLY A 345 13.50 21.42 34.39
C GLY A 345 13.04 22.67 33.66
N ASN A 346 13.11 22.65 32.33
CA ASN A 346 12.73 23.78 31.49
C ASN A 346 11.62 23.36 30.54
N LEU A 347 10.52 24.12 30.52
CA LEU A 347 9.43 23.92 29.57
C LEU A 347 9.59 24.93 28.43
N ASN A 348 9.78 24.46 27.21
CA ASN A 348 9.79 25.28 26.01
C ASN A 348 8.45 25.13 25.30
N ILE A 349 7.88 26.24 24.88
CA ILE A 349 6.65 26.27 24.08
C ILE A 349 6.95 27.05 22.81
N GLY A 350 6.57 26.49 21.66
CA GLY A 350 6.73 27.11 20.36
C GLY A 350 5.45 27.12 19.55
N LEU A 351 5.33 28.13 18.70
CA LEU A 351 4.26 28.28 17.72
C LEU A 351 4.85 28.67 16.37
N THR A 352 4.20 28.30 15.28
CA THR A 352 4.63 28.64 13.92
C THR A 352 3.43 28.93 13.05
N GLY A 353 3.48 30.06 12.35
CA GLY A 353 2.58 30.37 11.26
C GLY A 353 3.27 30.13 9.93
N LYS A 354 2.57 29.54 8.97
CA LYS A 354 3.13 29.15 7.66
C LYS A 354 2.30 29.77 6.56
N LEU A 355 2.94 30.50 5.65
CA LEU A 355 2.31 30.84 4.37
C LEU A 355 2.58 29.70 3.40
N MET A 356 1.53 29.20 2.75
CA MET A 356 1.62 27.98 1.94
C MET A 356 1.07 28.25 0.55
N ASN A 357 1.86 27.92 -0.47
CA ASN A 357 1.42 27.84 -1.85
C ASN A 357 1.53 26.40 -2.31
N ALA A 358 0.51 25.89 -2.98
CA ALA A 358 0.54 24.58 -3.58
C ALA A 358 0.26 24.67 -5.08
N LEU A 359 0.98 23.86 -5.85
CA LEU A 359 0.69 23.54 -7.23
C LEU A 359 0.33 22.06 -7.32
N SER A 360 -0.87 21.73 -7.76
CA SER A 360 -1.37 20.35 -7.81
C SER A 360 -1.94 19.97 -9.16
N SER A 361 -1.67 18.76 -9.61
CA SER A 361 -2.32 18.15 -10.76
C SER A 361 -2.69 16.70 -10.45
N GLN A 362 -3.87 16.28 -10.87
CA GLN A 362 -4.33 14.91 -10.77
C GLN A 362 -4.83 14.42 -12.12
N ASN A 363 -4.31 13.29 -12.57
CA ASN A 363 -4.69 12.64 -13.82
C ASN A 363 -5.24 11.24 -13.54
N GLU A 364 -6.25 10.84 -14.30
CA GLU A 364 -6.76 9.48 -14.29
C GLU A 364 -6.73 8.87 -15.70
N MET A 365 -6.45 7.57 -15.77
CA MET A 365 -6.50 6.77 -16.99
C MET A 365 -7.25 5.48 -16.68
N PHE A 366 -8.12 5.05 -17.60
CA PHE A 366 -8.74 3.72 -17.50
C PHE A 366 -7.75 2.62 -17.89
N ILE A 367 -7.70 1.57 -17.08
CA ILE A 367 -6.94 0.35 -17.38
C ILE A 367 -7.85 -0.53 -18.24
N ASN A 368 -7.60 -0.54 -19.54
CA ASN A 368 -8.33 -1.33 -20.53
C ASN A 368 -7.39 -1.85 -21.63
N LYS A 369 -7.89 -2.67 -22.55
CA LYS A 369 -7.06 -3.27 -23.63
C LYS A 369 -6.57 -2.26 -24.67
N ASN A 370 -7.10 -1.03 -24.69
CA ASN A 370 -6.91 -0.04 -25.76
C ASN A 370 -6.09 1.18 -25.29
N ILE A 371 -5.11 1.01 -24.40
CA ILE A 371 -4.25 2.12 -23.97
C ILE A 371 -3.27 2.48 -25.09
N GLY A 372 -3.45 3.66 -25.68
CA GLY A 372 -2.55 4.22 -26.68
C GLY A 372 -1.45 5.11 -26.07
N LYS A 373 -0.47 5.46 -26.91
CA LYS A 373 0.62 6.37 -26.53
C LYS A 373 0.13 7.75 -26.12
N LYS A 374 -0.97 8.23 -26.72
CA LYS A 374 -1.52 9.56 -26.46
C LYS A 374 -2.18 9.63 -25.09
N GLU A 375 -2.92 8.60 -24.70
CA GLU A 375 -3.48 8.45 -23.36
C GLU A 375 -2.35 8.49 -22.33
N LEU A 376 -1.25 7.76 -22.59
CA LEU A 376 -0.10 7.72 -21.68
C LEU A 376 0.60 9.07 -21.55
N THR A 377 0.79 9.80 -22.66
CA THR A 377 1.38 11.15 -22.61
C THR A 377 0.48 12.14 -21.87
N ASN A 378 -0.84 12.05 -22.04
CA ASN A 378 -1.78 12.93 -21.34
C ASN A 378 -1.79 12.64 -19.84
N PHE A 379 -1.77 11.36 -19.47
CA PHE A 379 -1.71 10.92 -18.07
C PHE A 379 -0.42 11.36 -17.36
N ALA A 380 0.70 11.38 -18.06
CA ALA A 380 1.97 11.86 -17.55
C ALA A 380 2.11 13.40 -17.58
N SER A 381 1.18 14.13 -18.20
CA SER A 381 1.28 15.58 -18.33
C SER A 381 0.97 16.30 -17.01
N LEU A 382 1.54 17.48 -16.80
CA LEU A 382 1.16 18.39 -15.71
C LEU A 382 0.22 19.50 -16.21
N ASP A 383 -0.39 19.31 -17.38
CA ASP A 383 -1.30 20.28 -17.96
C ASP A 383 -2.54 20.43 -17.06
N GLY A 384 -2.99 21.67 -16.85
CA GLY A 384 -4.12 21.94 -15.97
C GLY A 384 -3.80 21.89 -14.47
N ALA A 385 -2.52 21.96 -14.08
CA ALA A 385 -2.15 22.12 -12.68
C ALA A 385 -2.77 23.39 -12.07
N ILE A 386 -3.39 23.23 -10.89
CA ILE A 386 -4.06 24.30 -10.15
C ILE A 386 -3.12 24.83 -9.07
N SER A 387 -3.00 26.15 -8.98
CA SER A 387 -2.26 26.82 -7.90
C SER A 387 -3.23 27.36 -6.86
N SER A 388 -3.01 27.04 -5.59
CA SER A 388 -3.84 27.54 -4.48
C SER A 388 -2.98 27.94 -3.28
N ASN A 389 -3.47 28.90 -2.51
CA ASN A 389 -2.78 29.44 -1.34
C ASN A 389 -3.57 29.14 -0.08
N ASN A 390 -2.87 28.84 1.01
CA ASN A 390 -3.46 28.70 2.32
C ASN A 390 -2.44 29.08 3.41
N PHE A 391 -2.82 28.96 4.67
CA PHE A 391 -1.91 29.12 5.80
C PHE A 391 -1.97 27.91 6.72
N GLY A 392 -0.85 27.58 7.36
CA GLY A 392 -0.74 26.50 8.33
C GLY A 392 -0.35 27.01 9.70
N VAL A 393 -0.79 26.31 10.75
CA VAL A 393 -0.39 26.60 12.13
C VAL A 393 0.16 25.33 12.77
N ASP A 394 1.35 25.44 13.34
CA ASP A 394 2.02 24.36 14.08
C ASP A 394 2.28 24.82 15.51
N VAL A 395 2.13 23.92 16.48
CA VAL A 395 2.42 24.16 17.90
C VAL A 395 3.26 23.04 18.46
N GLY A 396 4.12 23.37 19.42
CA GLY A 396 5.04 22.40 19.99
C GLY A 396 5.41 22.70 21.43
N ALA A 397 5.74 21.64 22.15
CA ALA A 397 6.26 21.69 23.51
C ALA A 397 7.52 20.82 23.61
N LEU A 398 8.46 21.25 24.45
CA LEU A 398 9.65 20.48 24.79
C LEU A 398 9.94 20.65 26.27
N TYR A 399 9.94 19.55 27.03
CA TYR A 399 10.34 19.53 28.42
C TYR A 399 11.75 18.98 28.56
N GLU A 400 12.62 19.75 29.20
CA GLU A 400 14.00 19.39 29.50
C GLU A 400 14.14 19.07 30.98
N ILE A 401 14.69 17.90 31.32
CA ILE A 401 14.95 17.55 32.71
C ILE A 401 16.27 18.20 33.15
N ASP A 402 16.25 18.95 34.25
CA ASP A 402 17.46 19.49 34.88
C ASP A 402 17.67 18.89 36.28
N LEU A 403 17.75 17.56 36.30
CA LEU A 403 18.16 16.79 37.48
C LEU A 403 19.59 16.27 37.25
N PRO A 404 20.46 16.21 38.28
CA PRO A 404 21.86 15.84 38.12
C PRO A 404 22.09 14.52 37.36
N GLU A 405 21.22 13.53 37.55
CA GLU A 405 21.30 12.20 36.90
C GLU A 405 20.69 12.16 35.50
N PHE A 406 19.89 13.16 35.12
CA PHE A 406 19.04 13.14 33.92
C PHE A 406 19.16 14.39 33.04
N ARG A 407 20.16 15.24 33.26
CA ARG A 407 20.31 16.59 32.68
C ARG A 407 20.26 16.69 31.14
N TYR A 408 20.40 15.56 30.44
CA TYR A 408 20.40 15.53 28.96
C TYR A 408 19.08 14.99 28.36
N LEU A 409 18.13 14.58 29.20
CA LEU A 409 16.85 14.04 28.74
C LEU A 409 15.87 15.15 28.37
N THR A 410 15.24 14.97 27.21
CA THR A 410 14.21 15.84 26.68
C THR A 410 12.99 15.04 26.21
N PHE A 411 11.82 15.62 26.38
CA PHE A 411 10.54 15.08 25.91
C PHE A 411 9.87 16.12 25.03
N GLY A 412 9.59 15.77 23.78
CA GLY A 412 8.96 16.66 22.82
C GLY A 412 7.57 16.17 22.42
N LEU A 413 6.69 17.12 22.14
CA LEU A 413 5.38 16.90 21.56
C LEU A 413 5.13 17.99 20.52
N VAL A 414 4.62 17.62 19.35
CA VAL A 414 4.26 18.56 18.29
C VAL A 414 2.88 18.23 17.73
N ALA A 415 2.14 19.28 17.37
CA ALA A 415 0.97 19.21 16.53
C ALA A 415 1.17 20.14 15.32
N LYS A 416 1.22 19.59 14.11
CA LYS A 416 1.37 20.35 12.86
C LYS A 416 0.02 20.49 12.16
N ASN A 417 -0.15 21.55 11.38
CA ASN A 417 -1.33 21.81 10.55
C ASN A 417 -2.64 21.72 11.34
N ILE A 418 -2.67 22.29 12.55
CA ILE A 418 -3.84 22.17 13.46
C ILE A 418 -5.12 22.80 12.90
N ASN A 419 -4.98 23.65 11.88
CA ASN A 419 -6.06 24.32 11.17
C ASN A 419 -6.47 23.64 9.86
N SER A 420 -5.87 22.49 9.52
CA SER A 420 -6.20 21.66 8.37
C SER A 420 -6.28 22.39 7.01
N PRO A 421 -5.19 23.03 6.52
CA PRO A 421 -5.23 23.77 5.27
C PRO A 421 -5.59 22.87 4.07
N THR A 422 -6.48 23.36 3.22
CA THR A 422 -6.96 22.68 2.01
C THR A 422 -6.52 23.44 0.76
N PHE A 423 -6.09 22.70 -0.25
CA PHE A 423 -5.60 23.16 -1.54
C PHE A 423 -6.49 22.60 -2.65
N GLU A 424 -6.86 23.44 -3.60
CA GLU A 424 -7.66 23.03 -4.76
C GLU A 424 -6.82 22.17 -5.71
N SER A 425 -7.44 21.16 -6.33
CA SER A 425 -6.82 20.26 -7.30
C SER A 425 -7.83 19.81 -8.35
N THR A 426 -7.36 19.15 -9.41
CA THR A 426 -8.12 18.89 -10.65
C THR A 426 -9.47 18.21 -10.41
N PHE A 427 -9.55 17.21 -9.53
CA PHE A 427 -10.84 16.56 -9.20
C PHE A 427 -11.09 16.32 -7.70
N SER A 428 -10.05 16.29 -6.85
CA SER A 428 -10.21 16.14 -5.40
C SER A 428 -9.23 17.02 -4.65
N ASN A 429 -9.76 17.97 -3.87
CA ASN A 429 -8.96 18.92 -3.09
C ASN A 429 -8.05 18.21 -2.10
N ILE A 430 -6.82 18.69 -1.91
CA ILE A 430 -5.83 18.10 -1.01
C ILE A 430 -5.84 18.89 0.31
N THR A 431 -6.17 18.22 1.41
CA THR A 431 -6.29 18.73 2.77
C THR A 431 -5.19 18.14 3.64
N LEU A 432 -4.34 19.02 4.20
CA LEU A 432 -3.28 18.60 5.10
C LEU A 432 -3.85 18.45 6.50
N LYS A 433 -3.92 17.23 7.00
CA LYS A 433 -4.48 16.97 8.32
C LYS A 433 -3.57 17.39 9.46
N PRO A 434 -4.14 17.57 10.67
CA PRO A 434 -3.35 17.68 11.88
C PRO A 434 -2.49 16.43 12.07
N GLN A 435 -1.19 16.63 12.28
CA GLN A 435 -0.25 15.54 12.54
C GLN A 435 0.31 15.66 13.95
N TYR A 436 0.35 14.55 14.69
CA TYR A 436 0.80 14.54 16.08
C TYR A 436 1.99 13.59 16.24
N ARG A 437 3.08 14.09 16.82
CA ARG A 437 4.29 13.30 17.07
C ARG A 437 4.86 13.60 18.45
N ALA A 438 5.27 12.55 19.15
CA ALA A 438 6.01 12.64 20.40
C ALA A 438 7.42 12.12 20.20
N GLY A 439 8.36 12.62 21.00
CA GLY A 439 9.75 12.21 20.95
C GLY A 439 10.44 12.27 22.30
N ILE A 440 11.46 11.44 22.47
CA ILE A 440 12.37 11.45 23.61
C ILE A 440 13.80 11.60 23.06
N GLY A 441 14.58 12.49 23.67
CA GLY A 441 15.96 12.73 23.29
C GLY A 441 16.91 12.64 24.49
N TYR A 442 18.11 12.14 24.25
CA TYR A 442 19.26 12.32 25.13
C TYR A 442 20.29 13.16 24.37
N ASN A 443 20.52 14.40 24.80
CA ASN A 443 21.29 15.40 24.07
C ASN A 443 22.60 15.74 24.80
N SER A 444 23.62 14.91 24.65
CA SER A 444 24.96 15.15 25.23
C SER A 444 25.90 15.77 24.21
N ARG A 445 27.08 16.21 24.65
CA ARG A 445 28.05 16.95 23.84
C ARG A 445 28.65 16.14 22.68
N PHE A 446 28.83 14.84 22.86
CA PHE A 446 29.51 13.96 21.90
C PHE A 446 28.60 12.83 21.37
N PHE A 447 27.43 12.69 21.99
CA PHE A 447 26.55 11.56 21.79
C PHE A 447 25.11 12.02 21.94
N ASN A 448 24.29 11.71 20.95
CA ASN A 448 22.87 12.01 20.97
C ASN A 448 22.07 10.74 20.67
N VAL A 449 20.98 10.56 21.39
CA VAL A 449 19.98 9.51 21.10
C VAL A 449 18.65 10.19 20.89
N ALA A 450 17.88 9.74 19.92
CA ALA A 450 16.51 10.17 19.78
C ALA A 450 15.60 9.01 19.38
N PHE A 451 14.35 9.11 19.83
CA PHE A 451 13.27 8.23 19.44
C PHE A 451 12.01 9.05 19.29
N ASP A 452 11.33 8.91 18.16
CA ASP A 452 10.07 9.58 17.86
C ASP A 452 9.01 8.56 17.43
N ALA A 453 7.74 8.89 17.71
CA ALA A 453 6.58 8.11 17.31
C ALA A 453 5.43 9.02 16.87
N ASP A 454 4.85 8.71 15.70
CA ASP A 454 3.58 9.27 15.26
C ASP A 454 2.46 8.78 16.16
N LEU A 455 1.79 9.71 16.83
CA LEU A 455 0.71 9.40 17.77
C LEU A 455 -0.58 9.00 17.05
N THR A 456 -0.74 9.44 15.80
CA THR A 456 -1.89 9.13 14.95
C THR A 456 -1.42 8.70 13.56
N PRO A 457 -2.13 7.78 12.88
CA PRO A 457 -1.90 7.52 11.46
C PRO A 457 -2.11 8.80 10.64
N ASN A 458 -1.21 9.03 9.70
CA ASN A 458 -1.27 10.11 8.73
C ASN A 458 -1.68 9.54 7.38
N ASP A 459 -2.51 10.24 6.62
CA ASP A 459 -2.97 9.74 5.33
C ASP A 459 -1.91 9.97 4.24
N LEU A 460 -1.74 9.00 3.34
CA LEU A 460 -0.88 9.17 2.17
C LEU A 460 -1.66 9.80 1.02
N ILE A 461 -0.96 10.52 0.13
CA ILE A 461 -1.55 10.93 -1.16
C ILE A 461 -1.63 9.67 -2.01
N ALA A 462 -2.68 8.87 -1.90
CA ALA A 462 -2.91 7.69 -2.73
C ALA A 462 -4.41 7.46 -2.91
N PHE A 463 -4.81 7.15 -4.15
CA PHE A 463 -6.21 6.97 -4.56
C PHE A 463 -6.54 5.49 -4.80
N SER A 464 -6.11 4.60 -3.91
CA SER A 464 -6.50 3.18 -3.93
C SER A 464 -7.88 2.93 -3.32
N ASN A 465 -8.42 1.72 -3.49
CA ASN A 465 -9.68 1.31 -2.86
C ASN A 465 -9.62 1.35 -1.34
N ILE A 466 -8.48 0.90 -0.79
CA ILE A 466 -8.19 0.99 0.63
C ILE A 466 -7.43 2.29 0.88
N ARG A 467 -7.88 3.04 1.88
CA ARG A 467 -7.23 4.27 2.31
C ARG A 467 -5.83 3.97 2.84
N GLN A 468 -4.83 4.56 2.21
CA GLN A 468 -3.43 4.39 2.59
C GLN A 468 -3.05 5.33 3.71
N GLN A 469 -2.35 4.80 4.71
CA GLN A 469 -1.90 5.55 5.87
C GLN A 469 -0.47 5.18 6.22
N SER A 470 0.25 6.11 6.83
CA SER A 470 1.58 5.92 7.41
C SER A 470 1.53 6.23 8.91
N GLN A 471 2.24 5.43 9.71
CA GLN A 471 2.46 5.75 11.12
C GLN A 471 3.87 5.32 11.52
N MET A 472 4.79 6.28 11.54
CA MET A 472 6.20 6.01 11.74
C MET A 472 6.56 5.92 13.23
N VAL A 473 7.41 4.95 13.56
CA VAL A 473 8.18 4.91 14.80
C VAL A 473 9.65 4.73 14.44
N GLY A 474 10.53 5.48 15.09
CA GLY A 474 11.94 5.44 14.71
C GLY A 474 12.86 6.14 15.68
N GLY A 475 14.12 5.79 15.59
CA GLY A 475 15.14 6.37 16.45
C GLY A 475 16.54 6.05 15.98
N GLY A 476 17.51 6.72 16.60
CA GLY A 476 18.90 6.56 16.22
C GLY A 476 19.85 7.21 17.20
N VAL A 477 21.13 7.05 16.88
CA VAL A 477 22.26 7.58 17.63
C VAL A 477 23.14 8.42 16.71
N ALA A 478 23.69 9.50 17.26
CA ALA A 478 24.65 10.35 16.59
C ALA A 478 25.90 10.53 17.44
N PHE A 479 27.06 10.47 16.79
CA PHE A 479 28.38 10.68 17.38
C PHE A 479 29.04 11.89 16.72
N ASP A 480 29.35 12.92 17.51
CA ASP A 480 29.95 14.16 17.02
C ASP A 480 31.49 14.11 17.20
N LEU A 481 32.24 13.75 16.16
CA LEU A 481 33.70 13.50 16.21
C LEU A 481 34.53 14.67 15.67
N LYS A 482 34.11 15.91 15.98
CA LYS A 482 34.72 17.20 15.59
C LYS A 482 34.79 17.46 14.08
N ALA A 483 35.52 16.64 13.35
CA ALA A 483 35.72 16.78 11.90
C ALA A 483 34.72 15.93 11.10
N ILE A 484 34.23 14.85 11.71
CA ILE A 484 33.30 13.90 11.12
C ILE A 484 32.21 13.61 12.14
N ASP A 485 30.94 13.67 11.74
CA ASP A 485 29.85 13.15 12.56
C ASP A 485 29.26 11.93 11.90
N VAL A 486 29.02 10.88 12.68
CA VAL A 486 28.44 9.61 12.20
C VAL A 486 27.11 9.39 12.88
N ARG A 487 26.10 9.03 12.08
CA ARG A 487 24.74 8.81 12.56
C ARG A 487 24.20 7.51 12.00
N VAL A 488 23.53 6.76 12.85
CA VAL A 488 22.85 5.51 12.47
C VAL A 488 21.53 5.43 13.21
N GLY A 489 20.53 4.84 12.57
CA GLY A 489 19.21 4.67 13.16
C GLY A 489 18.38 3.68 12.39
N ALA A 490 17.18 3.43 12.89
CA ALA A 490 16.19 2.62 12.22
C ALA A 490 14.79 3.18 12.47
N MET A 491 13.90 2.96 11.52
CA MET A 491 12.49 3.32 11.64
C MET A 491 11.61 2.25 10.99
N LYS A 492 10.34 2.24 11.36
CA LYS A 492 9.34 1.32 10.82
C LYS A 492 8.03 2.07 10.66
N ASP A 493 7.41 1.88 9.50
CA ASP A 493 6.02 2.25 9.32
C ASP A 493 5.13 1.12 9.87
N LEU A 494 4.22 1.46 10.79
CA LEU A 494 3.29 0.50 11.38
C LEU A 494 2.07 0.22 10.49
N ARG A 495 1.89 1.00 9.42
CA ARG A 495 0.74 0.94 8.51
C ARG A 495 1.12 0.52 7.09
N GLN A 496 2.39 0.61 6.72
CA GLN A 496 2.92 0.14 5.44
C GLN A 496 3.79 -1.12 5.65
N ASP A 497 3.82 -2.01 4.65
CA ASP A 497 4.57 -3.26 4.74
C ASP A 497 5.99 -3.18 4.15
N THR A 498 6.69 -2.07 4.40
CA THR A 498 8.05 -1.78 3.88
C THR A 498 9.17 -2.49 4.65
N GLY A 499 8.85 -3.18 5.75
CA GLY A 499 9.83 -3.80 6.64
C GLY A 499 10.50 -2.79 7.56
N LEU A 500 11.73 -3.10 8.02
CA LEU A 500 12.52 -2.14 8.79
C LEU A 500 13.24 -1.21 7.82
N ILE A 501 13.26 0.09 8.10
CA ILE A 501 14.03 1.07 7.33
C ILE A 501 15.29 1.39 8.11
N LEU A 502 16.44 1.03 7.53
CA LEU A 502 17.75 1.31 8.09
C LEU A 502 18.22 2.68 7.61
N THR A 503 18.79 3.46 8.51
CA THR A 503 19.22 4.84 8.23
C THR A 503 20.67 5.04 8.66
N GLY A 504 21.40 5.81 7.87
CA GLY A 504 22.78 6.17 8.15
C GLY A 504 23.12 7.53 7.57
N GLY A 505 24.05 8.22 8.20
CA GLY A 505 24.50 9.52 7.73
C GLY A 505 25.90 9.87 8.17
N LEU A 506 26.52 10.69 7.35
CA LEU A 506 27.89 11.17 7.52
C LEU A 506 27.90 12.67 7.28
N ASN A 507 28.37 13.42 8.27
CA ASN A 507 28.66 14.84 8.13
C ASN A 507 30.18 15.05 8.13
N VAL A 508 30.70 15.78 7.17
CA VAL A 508 32.10 16.19 7.08
C VAL A 508 32.17 17.70 7.22
N LEU A 509 32.92 18.16 8.23
CA LEU A 509 33.21 19.58 8.49
C LEU A 509 31.98 20.48 8.70
N GLY A 510 30.80 19.92 9.00
CA GLY A 510 29.55 20.64 9.26
C GLY A 510 28.75 21.02 8.01
N PHE A 511 29.40 21.19 6.86
CA PHE A 511 28.76 21.70 5.64
C PHE A 511 28.34 20.60 4.64
N LEU A 512 29.02 19.45 4.61
CA LEU A 512 28.65 18.35 3.73
C LEU A 512 28.07 17.20 4.57
N ASP A 513 26.75 17.13 4.62
CA ASP A 513 25.99 16.09 5.29
C ASP A 513 25.28 15.24 4.24
N VAL A 514 25.43 13.93 4.34
CA VAL A 514 24.75 12.95 3.48
C VAL A 514 24.01 11.97 4.37
N ALA A 515 22.73 11.73 4.08
CA ALA A 515 21.92 10.74 4.76
C ALA A 515 21.28 9.80 3.76
N LEU A 516 21.28 8.50 4.08
CA LEU A 516 20.65 7.45 3.30
C LEU A 516 19.70 6.66 4.19
N GLN A 517 18.52 6.36 3.67
CA GLN A 517 17.52 5.50 4.28
C GLN A 517 17.14 4.41 3.28
N THR A 518 17.10 3.15 3.70
CA THR A 518 16.78 2.01 2.85
C THR A 518 15.96 0.98 3.61
N SER A 519 14.89 0.45 3.00
CA SER A 519 14.12 -0.65 3.57
C SER A 519 14.88 -1.98 3.52
N THR A 520 14.53 -2.89 4.44
CA THR A 520 14.98 -4.29 4.40
C THR A 520 14.19 -5.14 3.42
N LYS A 521 13.02 -4.68 2.97
CA LYS A 521 12.25 -5.32 1.90
C LYS A 521 12.55 -4.69 0.55
N PHE A 522 12.61 -5.55 -0.47
CA PHE A 522 12.98 -5.19 -1.84
C PHE A 522 11.98 -5.79 -2.84
N THR A 523 11.78 -5.06 -3.92
CA THR A 523 10.99 -5.38 -5.09
C THR A 523 11.94 -5.63 -6.27
N ARG A 524 11.66 -6.62 -7.14
CA ARG A 524 12.56 -6.93 -8.27
C ARG A 524 11.99 -6.46 -9.59
N VAL A 525 12.41 -5.31 -10.10
CA VAL A 525 11.99 -4.86 -11.44
C VAL A 525 13.06 -5.30 -12.44
N GLU A 526 12.70 -6.11 -13.44
CA GLU A 526 13.64 -6.62 -14.46
C GLU A 526 14.92 -7.23 -13.86
N ASN A 527 14.77 -8.06 -12.82
CA ASN A 527 15.85 -8.66 -12.00
C ASN A 527 16.68 -7.71 -11.14
N ILE A 528 16.45 -6.40 -11.19
CA ILE A 528 17.11 -5.39 -10.36
C ILE A 528 16.36 -5.26 -9.02
N PRO A 529 17.01 -5.52 -7.87
CA PRO A 529 16.40 -5.30 -6.57
C PRO A 529 16.33 -3.81 -6.27
N ILE A 530 15.12 -3.29 -6.11
CA ILE A 530 14.81 -1.92 -5.71
C ILE A 530 14.21 -1.98 -4.30
N PRO A 531 14.76 -1.27 -3.31
CA PRO A 531 14.15 -1.23 -1.98
C PRO A 531 12.75 -0.61 -2.04
N GLN A 532 11.82 -1.16 -1.25
CA GLN A 532 10.46 -0.61 -1.11
C GLN A 532 10.43 0.80 -0.51
N TYR A 533 11.49 1.20 0.21
CA TYR A 533 11.69 2.57 0.66
C TYR A 533 13.16 2.95 0.44
N LEU A 534 13.38 4.07 -0.24
CA LEU A 534 14.70 4.67 -0.43
C LEU A 534 14.58 6.17 -0.20
N ASN A 535 15.50 6.74 0.57
CA ASN A 535 15.62 8.20 0.67
C ASN A 535 17.09 8.60 0.71
N LEU A 536 17.48 9.51 -0.17
CA LEU A 536 18.82 10.09 -0.20
C LEU A 536 18.71 11.59 0.05
N ARG A 537 19.55 12.09 0.95
CA ARG A 537 19.63 13.51 1.26
C ARG A 537 21.06 14.01 1.25
N VAL A 538 21.22 15.25 0.79
CA VAL A 538 22.46 16.00 0.83
C VAL A 538 22.15 17.38 1.39
N GLY A 539 22.96 17.84 2.34
CA GLY A 539 22.69 19.09 3.05
C GLY A 539 23.87 19.53 3.89
N GLY A 540 23.60 20.43 4.82
CA GLY A 540 24.57 20.95 5.77
C GLY A 540 23.87 21.74 6.86
N SER A 541 24.51 21.85 8.03
CA SER A 541 23.99 22.67 9.12
C SER A 541 25.12 23.34 9.88
N PHE A 542 24.95 24.63 10.14
CA PHE A 542 25.89 25.45 10.88
C PHE A 542 25.25 25.93 12.17
N SER A 543 26.06 26.03 13.22
CA SER A 543 25.66 26.60 14.50
C SER A 543 26.76 27.55 14.98
N PHE A 544 26.37 28.78 15.31
CA PHE A 544 27.26 29.87 15.71
C PHE A 544 26.93 30.38 17.11
#